data_AF-A0A1A2UCQ8-F1
#
_entry.id   AF-A0A1A2UCQ8-F1
#
_cell.length_a   1.000
_cell.length_b   1.000
_cell.length_c   1.000
_cell.angle_alpha   90.00
_cell.angle_beta   90.00
_cell.angle_gamma   90.00
#
_symmetry.space_group_name_H-M   'P 1'
#
loop_
_entity.id
_entity.type
_entity.pdbx_description
1 polymer ?
#
loop_
_entity_poly.entity_id
_entity_poly.type
_entity_poly.pdbx_seq_one_letter_code
_entity_poly.pdbx_strand_id
1 'polypeptide(L)'
;MSGGPGATAREFGRAGMRKLLQRTGIVEESTTPLATDPAEVVQLLAAPWFDERLSALADELGRDLPGVRAEAAGYLREMAPSLDERAVRAWRSFSCWLMRAYDVLVDEDQIAQLRKLDRKATLAFAFSHRSYLDGLLLPEVIQANRLSPALTFGGANLNFFPMGAWAKRTGTIFIRRQTKDIPVYRFVLRAYAAQLVQNHANLTWSIEGGRTRTGKLRPPVYGILRYISDAVDEIDGPEVYLVPTSIVYDQLHEVEAMTTEAYGATKRPEDFRFLVRLARQQGERLGRAYLDFGEPLPLRKRLEELRAEESGTGTEIERIALDVEHRINRATPVTPTAVVSLALLGADRSLSISEVLATVRPLASYIAARNWSVAGAADLTNRSTIRWTLHQLVASGVVSVYDAGTEPVWGIGAEQHLVAAFYRNTAIHIVVDRAIAETALLAAIEDAEGSVDGLVEPTTVRDEALRLRELLKFEFLFSARAQFEKELADEVRLIGRVEDTSKAANAADVRGLLEKADLLLAHLVLRPFLDAYHIVADRLAAFDDESFDEEAFLAECLEVGKQWELQRRIASAESRSMELFKTALRLARHRELVDGFSDVDVAQRRREFADEIATAVRRVNAIAWLAGTR
;
A
#
# COMPACT_ATOMS: atom_id res chain seq x y z
N MET A 1 -20.21 -61.05 18.10
CA MET A 1 -18.83 -60.53 17.88
C MET A 1 -19.00 -59.18 17.18
N SER A 2 -19.04 -58.09 17.97
CA SER A 2 -18.03 -57.00 18.07
C SER A 2 -17.89 -56.18 16.77
N GLY A 3 -18.09 -54.86 16.67
CA GLY A 3 -18.37 -53.77 17.60
C GLY A 3 -18.11 -52.43 16.86
N GLY A 4 -18.74 -51.33 17.30
CA GLY A 4 -18.41 -49.96 16.86
C GLY A 4 -19.59 -48.98 16.93
N PRO A 5 -19.70 -48.09 17.93
CA PRO A 5 -20.82 -47.17 18.06
C PRO A 5 -20.57 -45.78 17.43
N GLY A 6 -21.67 -45.22 16.91
CA GLY A 6 -21.75 -43.96 16.18
C GLY A 6 -21.23 -42.71 16.88
N ALA A 7 -20.45 -41.95 16.12
CA ALA A 7 -20.21 -40.53 16.33
C ALA A 7 -21.12 -39.73 15.39
N THR A 8 -22.35 -39.41 15.80
CA THR A 8 -23.25 -38.54 15.00
C THR A 8 -24.11 -37.65 15.90
N ALA A 9 -24.20 -36.37 15.51
CA ALA A 9 -25.08 -35.31 16.01
C ALA A 9 -24.94 -34.81 17.47
N ARG A 10 -24.66 -35.68 18.47
CA ARG A 10 -24.61 -35.25 19.89
C ARG A 10 -23.36 -34.43 20.28
N GLU A 11 -22.22 -34.66 19.63
CA GLU A 11 -20.97 -33.93 19.93
C GLU A 11 -20.97 -32.50 19.36
N PHE A 12 -21.54 -32.32 18.16
CA PHE A 12 -21.67 -30.99 17.55
C PHE A 12 -22.56 -30.04 18.37
N GLY A 13 -23.63 -30.57 18.98
CA GLY A 13 -24.49 -29.80 19.90
C GLY A 13 -23.77 -29.40 21.19
N ARG A 14 -22.91 -30.26 21.74
CA ARG A 14 -22.13 -29.99 22.96
C ARG A 14 -21.02 -28.95 22.74
N ALA A 15 -20.32 -29.01 21.60
CA ALA A 15 -19.27 -28.04 21.28
C ALA A 15 -19.84 -26.61 21.09
N GLY A 16 -21.01 -26.50 20.45
CA GLY A 16 -21.73 -25.23 20.28
C GLY A 16 -22.24 -24.65 21.61
N MET A 17 -22.83 -25.50 22.46
CA MET A 17 -23.31 -25.12 23.80
C MET A 17 -22.15 -24.70 24.72
N ARG A 18 -21.00 -25.40 24.65
CA ARG A 18 -19.80 -25.07 25.44
C ARG A 18 -19.22 -23.71 25.06
N LYS A 19 -19.14 -23.37 23.76
CA LYS A 19 -18.72 -22.04 23.29
C LYS A 19 -19.64 -20.92 23.76
N LEU A 20 -20.95 -21.19 23.83
CA LEU A 20 -21.93 -20.23 24.34
C LEU A 20 -21.76 -20.02 25.86
N LEU A 21 -21.54 -21.10 26.62
CA LEU A 21 -21.32 -21.08 28.06
C LEU A 21 -19.95 -20.49 28.46
N GLN A 22 -18.92 -20.63 27.61
CA GLN A 22 -17.61 -19.98 27.74
C GLN A 22 -17.72 -18.47 27.54
N ARG A 23 -18.50 -18.00 26.55
CA ARG A 23 -18.77 -16.58 26.33
C ARG A 23 -19.53 -15.90 27.47
N THR A 24 -20.31 -16.66 28.24
CA THR A 24 -21.05 -16.17 29.41
C THR A 24 -20.27 -16.33 30.73
N GLY A 25 -19.02 -16.82 30.70
CA GLY A 25 -18.19 -17.01 31.90
C GLY A 25 -18.64 -18.14 32.84
N ILE A 26 -19.49 -19.06 32.36
CA ILE A 26 -20.07 -20.16 33.16
C ILE A 26 -19.16 -21.40 33.18
N VAL A 27 -18.22 -21.50 32.22
CA VAL A 27 -17.24 -22.59 32.11
C VAL A 27 -15.85 -21.98 31.92
N GLU A 28 -14.92 -22.31 32.81
CA GLU A 28 -13.52 -21.89 32.71
C GLU A 28 -12.87 -22.37 31.39
N GLU A 29 -12.04 -21.51 30.81
CA GLU A 29 -11.30 -21.83 29.60
C GLU A 29 -10.28 -22.94 29.89
N SER A 30 -10.31 -24.02 29.10
CA SER A 30 -9.44 -25.17 29.34
C SER A 30 -7.98 -24.78 29.17
N THR A 31 -7.18 -24.89 30.22
CA THR A 31 -5.73 -24.62 30.16
C THR A 31 -4.93 -25.74 29.50
N THR A 32 -5.55 -26.91 29.32
CA THR A 32 -4.98 -28.08 28.63
C THR A 32 -5.45 -28.17 27.18
N PRO A 33 -4.65 -28.82 26.29
CA PRO A 33 -5.02 -29.04 24.90
C PRO A 33 -6.35 -29.78 24.75
N LEU A 34 -7.21 -29.30 23.87
CA LEU A 34 -8.46 -29.94 23.49
C LEU A 34 -8.28 -30.75 22.20
N ALA A 35 -9.11 -31.79 22.00
CA ALA A 35 -9.09 -32.58 20.76
C ALA A 35 -9.43 -31.77 19.50
N THR A 36 -10.03 -30.60 19.65
CA THR A 36 -10.36 -29.66 18.57
C THR A 36 -9.30 -28.58 18.36
N ASP A 37 -8.25 -28.56 19.18
CA ASP A 37 -7.20 -27.55 19.08
C ASP A 37 -6.26 -27.88 17.91
N PRO A 38 -5.86 -26.88 17.09
CA PRO A 38 -4.86 -27.05 16.05
C PRO A 38 -3.52 -27.51 16.60
N ALA A 39 -2.70 -28.18 15.78
CA ALA A 39 -1.43 -28.77 16.21
C ALA A 39 -0.50 -27.75 16.86
N GLU A 40 -0.45 -26.53 16.32
CA GLU A 40 0.35 -25.42 16.82
C GLU A 40 -0.08 -24.99 18.24
N VAL A 41 -1.39 -25.00 18.51
CA VAL A 41 -1.95 -24.66 19.82
C VAL A 41 -1.61 -25.75 20.84
N VAL A 42 -1.73 -27.01 20.44
CA VAL A 42 -1.36 -28.15 21.28
C VAL A 42 0.13 -28.09 21.64
N GLN A 43 1.00 -27.80 20.66
CA GLN A 43 2.45 -27.68 20.86
C GLN A 43 2.80 -26.56 21.85
N LEU A 44 2.23 -25.37 21.67
CA LEU A 44 2.49 -24.23 22.57
C LEU A 44 1.97 -24.46 23.99
N LEU A 45 0.74 -24.96 24.13
CA LEU A 45 0.16 -25.23 25.45
C LEU A 45 0.90 -26.33 26.22
N ALA A 46 1.66 -27.18 25.52
CA ALA A 46 2.49 -28.23 26.11
C ALA A 46 3.96 -27.83 26.28
N ALA A 47 4.38 -26.66 25.77
CA ALA A 47 5.78 -26.26 25.76
C ALA A 47 6.22 -25.71 27.13
N PRO A 48 7.28 -26.26 27.77
CA PRO A 48 7.75 -25.79 29.07
C PRO A 48 8.15 -24.30 29.09
N TRP A 49 8.84 -23.85 28.05
CA TRP A 49 9.27 -22.45 27.92
C TRP A 49 8.07 -21.47 27.86
N PHE A 50 6.93 -21.92 27.31
CA PHE A 50 5.73 -21.09 27.19
C PHE A 50 5.14 -20.86 28.57
N ASP A 51 5.10 -21.89 29.40
CA ASP A 51 4.66 -21.81 30.79
C ASP A 51 5.59 -20.97 31.66
N GLU A 52 6.91 -21.11 31.49
CA GLU A 52 7.90 -20.29 32.19
C GLU A 52 7.73 -18.80 31.87
N ARG A 53 7.60 -18.45 30.59
CA ARG A 53 7.40 -17.05 30.17
C ARG A 53 6.03 -16.51 30.58
N LEU A 54 4.97 -17.35 30.58
CA LEU A 54 3.67 -16.96 31.13
C LEU A 54 3.72 -16.71 32.64
N SER A 55 4.50 -17.50 33.39
CA SER A 55 4.71 -17.27 34.82
C SER A 55 5.37 -15.93 35.06
N ALA A 56 6.46 -15.63 34.33
CA ALA A 56 7.13 -14.33 34.45
C ALA A 56 6.19 -13.16 34.10
N LEU A 57 5.35 -13.31 33.07
CA LEU A 57 4.37 -12.30 32.70
C LEU A 57 3.26 -12.16 33.75
N ALA A 58 2.81 -13.25 34.36
CA ALA A 58 1.83 -13.23 35.44
C ALA A 58 2.38 -12.47 36.68
N ASP A 59 3.64 -12.72 37.02
CA ASP A 59 4.35 -12.03 38.11
C ASP A 59 4.49 -10.53 37.82
N GLU A 60 4.86 -10.14 36.59
CA GLU A 60 4.97 -8.72 36.17
C GLU A 60 3.61 -8.00 36.24
N LEU A 61 2.53 -8.69 35.86
CA LEU A 61 1.18 -8.14 35.89
C LEU A 61 0.53 -8.19 37.28
N GLY A 62 1.16 -8.85 38.27
CA GLY A 62 0.57 -9.08 39.60
C GLY A 62 -0.71 -9.93 39.56
N ARG A 63 -0.81 -10.86 38.60
CA ARG A 63 -1.98 -11.72 38.38
C ARG A 63 -1.66 -13.18 38.67
N ASP A 64 -2.67 -13.98 38.96
CA ASP A 64 -2.50 -15.42 39.17
C ASP A 64 -2.19 -16.17 37.86
N LEU A 65 -1.22 -17.09 37.91
CA LEU A 65 -0.81 -17.90 36.75
C LEU A 65 -1.96 -18.71 36.14
N PRO A 66 -2.86 -19.39 36.90
CA PRO A 66 -3.98 -20.13 36.32
C PRO A 66 -4.89 -19.25 35.46
N GLY A 67 -5.24 -18.05 35.93
CA GLY A 67 -6.05 -17.07 35.20
C GLY A 67 -5.37 -16.56 33.94
N VAL A 68 -4.08 -16.22 34.01
CA VAL A 68 -3.28 -15.78 32.85
C VAL A 68 -3.15 -16.91 31.82
N ARG A 69 -2.96 -18.16 32.26
CA ARG A 69 -2.90 -19.32 31.37
C ARG A 69 -4.24 -19.60 30.69
N ALA A 70 -5.35 -19.48 31.42
CA ALA A 70 -6.69 -19.65 30.86
C ALA A 70 -6.96 -18.58 29.79
N GLU A 71 -6.63 -17.32 30.08
CA GLU A 71 -6.71 -16.21 29.11
C GLU A 71 -5.82 -16.47 27.88
N ALA A 72 -4.58 -16.93 28.08
CA ALA A 72 -3.66 -17.24 27.00
C ALA A 72 -4.17 -18.37 26.08
N ALA A 73 -4.70 -19.44 26.67
CA ALA A 73 -5.32 -20.54 25.94
C ALA A 73 -6.55 -20.08 25.14
N GLY A 74 -7.33 -19.14 25.70
CA GLY A 74 -8.45 -18.51 25.00
C GLY A 74 -8.02 -17.72 23.78
N TYR A 75 -7.00 -16.88 23.92
CA TYR A 75 -6.46 -16.12 22.79
C TYR A 75 -5.85 -17.04 21.71
N LEU A 76 -5.12 -18.09 22.08
CA LEU A 76 -4.61 -19.07 21.11
C LEU A 76 -5.75 -19.70 20.30
N ARG A 77 -6.82 -20.14 20.97
CA ARG A 77 -7.98 -20.73 20.29
C ARG A 77 -8.79 -19.70 19.51
N GLU A 78 -8.81 -18.44 19.93
CA GLU A 78 -9.43 -17.33 19.20
C GLU A 78 -8.69 -17.06 17.88
N MET A 79 -7.36 -17.12 17.89
CA MET A 79 -6.53 -16.79 16.71
C MET A 79 -6.34 -17.98 15.77
N ALA A 80 -6.08 -19.18 16.31
CA ALA A 80 -5.61 -20.32 15.54
C ALA A 80 -6.67 -20.83 14.53
N PRO A 81 -6.31 -21.02 13.26
CA PRO A 81 -7.20 -21.56 12.25
C PRO A 81 -7.37 -23.06 12.44
N SER A 82 -8.53 -23.60 12.06
CA SER A 82 -8.85 -25.03 12.25
C SER A 82 -8.55 -25.91 11.04
N LEU A 83 -8.26 -25.30 9.87
CA LEU A 83 -7.86 -25.97 8.62
C LEU A 83 -8.69 -27.24 8.30
N ASP A 84 -10.01 -27.08 8.13
CA ASP A 84 -10.89 -28.19 7.75
C ASP A 84 -10.86 -28.41 6.23
N GLU A 85 -10.47 -29.60 5.76
CA GLU A 85 -10.33 -29.86 4.33
C GLU A 85 -11.61 -29.62 3.50
N ARG A 86 -12.80 -29.91 4.06
CA ARG A 86 -14.06 -29.70 3.35
C ARG A 86 -14.36 -28.20 3.27
N ALA A 87 -14.11 -27.48 4.35
CA ALA A 87 -14.21 -26.03 4.37
C ALA A 87 -13.21 -25.38 3.39
N VAL A 88 -11.97 -25.86 3.34
CA VAL A 88 -10.94 -25.41 2.39
C VAL A 88 -11.39 -25.65 0.94
N ARG A 89 -11.89 -26.84 0.61
CA ARG A 89 -12.39 -27.12 -0.77
C ARG A 89 -13.60 -26.27 -1.15
N ALA A 90 -14.54 -26.09 -0.22
CA ALA A 90 -15.71 -25.26 -0.45
C ALA A 90 -15.35 -23.77 -0.57
N TRP A 91 -14.39 -23.31 0.25
CA TRP A 91 -13.83 -21.97 0.17
C TRP A 91 -13.16 -21.73 -1.15
N ARG A 92 -12.30 -22.64 -1.61
CA ARG A 92 -11.68 -22.55 -2.94
C ARG A 92 -12.70 -22.37 -4.05
N SER A 93 -13.77 -23.17 -4.02
CA SER A 93 -14.86 -23.05 -5.00
C SER A 93 -15.53 -21.66 -4.93
N PHE A 94 -15.77 -21.16 -3.72
CA PHE A 94 -16.32 -19.83 -3.50
C PHE A 94 -15.37 -18.70 -3.91
N SER A 95 -14.08 -18.78 -3.56
CA SER A 95 -13.04 -17.83 -3.93
C SER A 95 -12.89 -17.77 -5.44
N CYS A 96 -12.78 -18.92 -6.13
CA CYS A 96 -12.76 -18.97 -7.60
C CYS A 96 -14.03 -18.35 -8.20
N TRP A 97 -15.20 -18.65 -7.62
CA TRP A 97 -16.46 -18.05 -8.07
C TRP A 97 -16.48 -16.53 -7.84
N LEU A 98 -15.96 -16.02 -6.73
CA LEU A 98 -15.90 -14.58 -6.44
C LEU A 98 -14.86 -13.86 -7.30
N MET A 99 -13.77 -14.55 -7.65
CA MET A 99 -12.74 -14.07 -8.56
C MET A 99 -13.11 -14.19 -10.05
N ARG A 100 -14.29 -14.72 -10.40
CA ARG A 100 -14.72 -14.92 -11.80
C ARG A 100 -14.74 -13.65 -12.66
N ALA A 101 -14.72 -12.48 -12.03
CA ALA A 101 -14.62 -11.20 -12.70
C ALA A 101 -13.24 -10.97 -13.32
N TYR A 102 -12.21 -11.70 -12.87
CA TYR A 102 -10.82 -11.50 -13.26
C TYR A 102 -10.19 -12.76 -13.85
N ASP A 103 -9.42 -12.57 -14.92
CA ASP A 103 -8.41 -13.55 -15.32
C ASP A 103 -7.13 -13.28 -14.49
N VAL A 104 -6.77 -14.23 -13.62
CA VAL A 104 -5.59 -14.09 -12.74
C VAL A 104 -4.33 -14.48 -13.50
N LEU A 105 -3.38 -13.56 -13.61
CA LEU A 105 -2.11 -13.73 -14.30
C LEU A 105 -0.97 -13.71 -13.29
N VAL A 106 -0.09 -14.70 -13.39
CA VAL A 106 1.07 -14.89 -12.52
C VAL A 106 2.24 -15.32 -13.39
N ASP A 107 3.42 -14.83 -13.09
CA ASP A 107 4.65 -15.24 -13.76
C ASP A 107 5.04 -16.68 -13.33
N GLU A 108 5.07 -17.60 -14.30
CA GLU A 108 5.38 -19.00 -14.07
C GLU A 108 6.84 -19.24 -13.63
N ASP A 109 7.77 -18.39 -14.06
CA ASP A 109 9.18 -18.47 -13.69
C ASP A 109 9.36 -18.06 -12.24
N GLN A 110 8.68 -17.00 -11.79
CA GLN A 110 8.65 -16.58 -10.38
C GLN A 110 8.08 -17.70 -9.50
N ILE A 111 6.96 -18.31 -9.91
CA ILE A 111 6.38 -19.47 -9.21
C ILE A 111 7.35 -20.65 -9.17
N ALA A 112 8.08 -20.94 -10.25
CA ALA A 112 9.08 -22.00 -10.28
C ALA A 112 10.23 -21.74 -9.30
N GLN A 113 10.68 -20.48 -9.15
CA GLN A 113 11.67 -20.08 -8.18
C GLN A 113 11.15 -20.21 -6.74
N LEU A 114 9.95 -19.70 -6.46
CA LEU A 114 9.33 -19.79 -5.14
C LEU A 114 9.10 -21.23 -4.70
N ARG A 115 8.66 -22.12 -5.60
CA ARG A 115 8.57 -23.58 -5.30
C ARG A 115 9.89 -24.22 -4.91
N LYS A 116 11.03 -23.70 -5.38
CA LYS A 116 12.36 -24.20 -4.97
C LYS A 116 12.69 -23.75 -3.55
N LEU A 117 12.33 -22.51 -3.19
CA LEU A 117 12.53 -21.95 -1.84
C LEU A 117 11.59 -22.58 -0.82
N ASP A 118 10.30 -22.75 -1.17
CA ASP A 118 9.25 -23.36 -0.33
C ASP A 118 9.63 -24.75 0.21
N ARG A 119 10.45 -25.51 -0.53
CA ARG A 119 10.92 -26.84 -0.09
C ARG A 119 11.94 -26.80 1.05
N LYS A 120 12.54 -25.64 1.33
CA LYS A 120 13.68 -25.49 2.25
C LYS A 120 13.46 -24.44 3.33
N ALA A 121 12.54 -23.51 3.08
CA ALA A 121 12.41 -22.27 3.84
C ALA A 121 10.93 -21.90 4.01
N THR A 122 10.64 -21.16 5.06
CA THR A 122 9.33 -20.54 5.27
C THR A 122 9.19 -19.33 4.36
N LEU A 123 8.13 -19.26 3.58
CA LEU A 123 7.82 -18.11 2.74
C LEU A 123 6.81 -17.19 3.45
N ALA A 124 7.22 -15.95 3.69
CA ALA A 124 6.46 -14.91 4.35
C ALA A 124 6.07 -13.84 3.32
N PHE A 125 4.90 -14.00 2.70
CA PHE A 125 4.37 -13.14 1.65
C PHE A 125 3.80 -11.84 2.21
N ALA A 126 4.52 -10.75 2.00
CA ALA A 126 4.09 -9.40 2.35
C ALA A 126 3.49 -8.73 1.11
N PHE A 127 2.17 -8.53 1.10
CA PHE A 127 1.45 -8.05 -0.09
C PHE A 127 0.97 -6.61 0.00
N SER A 128 0.86 -5.95 -1.15
CA SER A 128 0.14 -4.68 -1.32
C SER A 128 -1.38 -4.90 -1.33
N HIS A 129 -2.11 -3.99 -0.70
CA HIS A 129 -3.52 -4.15 -0.40
C HIS A 129 -4.35 -3.06 -1.08
N ARG A 130 -5.05 -3.46 -2.14
CA ARG A 130 -5.87 -2.60 -3.00
C ARG A 130 -7.34 -3.02 -3.02
N SER A 131 -7.67 -4.27 -2.73
CA SER A 131 -9.04 -4.81 -2.75
C SER A 131 -9.31 -5.76 -1.59
N TYR A 132 -10.59 -5.97 -1.25
CA TYR A 132 -10.99 -7.07 -0.37
C TYR A 132 -10.62 -8.46 -0.92
N LEU A 133 -10.41 -8.56 -2.23
CA LEU A 133 -10.08 -9.81 -2.89
C LEU A 133 -8.64 -10.25 -2.64
N ASP A 134 -7.73 -9.37 -2.24
CA ASP A 134 -6.30 -9.68 -2.11
C ASP A 134 -6.04 -10.83 -1.13
N GLY A 135 -6.71 -10.78 0.03
CA GLY A 135 -6.62 -11.82 1.06
C GLY A 135 -7.27 -13.16 0.67
N LEU A 136 -8.01 -13.19 -0.45
CA LEU A 136 -8.55 -14.41 -1.05
C LEU A 136 -7.69 -14.88 -2.22
N LEU A 137 -7.23 -13.95 -3.05
CA LEU A 137 -6.55 -14.21 -4.30
C LEU A 137 -5.17 -14.83 -4.05
N LEU A 138 -4.36 -14.26 -3.15
CA LEU A 138 -3.01 -14.75 -2.91
C LEU A 138 -2.97 -16.19 -2.35
N PRO A 139 -3.72 -16.56 -1.29
CA PRO A 139 -3.74 -17.95 -0.81
C PRO A 139 -4.19 -18.97 -1.87
N GLU A 140 -5.17 -18.60 -2.69
CA GLU A 140 -5.64 -19.46 -3.80
C GLU A 140 -4.58 -19.63 -4.88
N VAL A 141 -3.86 -18.55 -5.24
CA VAL A 141 -2.73 -18.61 -6.19
C VAL A 141 -1.59 -19.48 -5.65
N ILE A 142 -1.22 -19.34 -4.38
CA ILE A 142 -0.20 -20.18 -3.72
C ILE A 142 -0.59 -21.66 -3.82
N GLN A 143 -1.81 -21.99 -3.44
CA GLN A 143 -2.29 -23.38 -3.44
C GLN A 143 -2.44 -23.93 -4.87
N ALA A 144 -2.98 -23.15 -5.81
CA ALA A 144 -3.14 -23.56 -7.22
C ALA A 144 -1.80 -23.88 -7.88
N ASN A 145 -0.73 -23.17 -7.48
CA ASN A 145 0.62 -23.34 -8.00
C ASN A 145 1.47 -24.37 -7.24
N ARG A 146 0.86 -25.16 -6.34
CA ARG A 146 1.51 -26.25 -5.58
C ARG A 146 2.64 -25.77 -4.66
N LEU A 147 2.51 -24.57 -4.12
CA LEU A 147 3.29 -24.16 -2.94
C LEU A 147 2.58 -24.66 -1.67
N SER A 148 3.34 -24.74 -0.57
CA SER A 148 2.79 -25.08 0.73
C SER A 148 1.72 -24.05 1.15
N PRO A 149 0.56 -24.49 1.68
CA PRO A 149 -0.53 -23.58 2.05
C PRO A 149 -0.05 -22.48 2.99
N ALA A 150 -0.48 -21.25 2.73
CA ALA A 150 -0.14 -20.10 3.55
C ALA A 150 -1.27 -19.73 4.50
N LEU A 151 -0.92 -19.40 5.75
CA LEU A 151 -1.83 -18.82 6.72
C LEU A 151 -1.89 -17.30 6.53
N THR A 152 -3.07 -16.71 6.63
CA THR A 152 -3.28 -15.28 6.34
C THR A 152 -3.60 -14.50 7.60
N PHE A 153 -2.76 -13.54 7.96
CA PHE A 153 -3.09 -12.59 9.02
C PHE A 153 -4.11 -11.56 8.50
N GLY A 154 -5.28 -11.49 9.14
CA GLY A 154 -6.35 -10.56 8.82
C GLY A 154 -6.85 -9.80 10.05
N GLY A 155 -7.33 -8.58 9.86
CA GLY A 155 -7.90 -7.81 10.97
C GLY A 155 -9.16 -8.45 11.54
N ALA A 156 -9.31 -8.46 12.87
CA ALA A 156 -10.49 -9.02 13.56
C ALA A 156 -11.82 -8.37 13.13
N ASN A 157 -11.79 -7.16 12.57
CA ASN A 157 -12.96 -6.49 11.99
C ASN A 157 -13.55 -7.24 10.78
N LEU A 158 -12.79 -8.14 10.15
CA LEU A 158 -13.24 -9.00 9.05
C LEU A 158 -13.91 -10.30 9.56
N ASN A 159 -13.86 -10.57 10.87
CA ASN A 159 -14.42 -11.77 11.48
C ASN A 159 -15.91 -11.62 11.80
N PHE A 160 -16.74 -11.37 10.78
CA PHE A 160 -18.20 -11.29 10.96
C PHE A 160 -18.89 -12.60 10.52
N PHE A 161 -19.95 -12.99 11.22
CA PHE A 161 -20.70 -14.20 10.91
C PHE A 161 -21.51 -14.03 9.61
N PRO A 162 -21.57 -15.03 8.71
CA PRO A 162 -20.96 -16.36 8.80
C PRO A 162 -19.52 -16.46 8.25
N MET A 163 -19.01 -15.44 7.58
CA MET A 163 -17.79 -15.52 6.78
C MET A 163 -16.50 -15.60 7.59
N GLY A 164 -16.43 -14.92 8.73
CA GLY A 164 -15.29 -15.04 9.65
C GLY A 164 -15.10 -16.46 10.18
N ALA A 165 -16.20 -17.15 10.51
CA ALA A 165 -16.15 -18.55 10.95
C ALA A 165 -15.71 -19.50 9.83
N TRP A 166 -15.95 -19.14 8.57
CA TRP A 166 -15.56 -19.92 7.40
C TRP A 166 -14.10 -19.64 7.00
N ALA A 167 -13.68 -18.38 6.95
CA ALA A 167 -12.29 -17.96 6.71
C ALA A 167 -11.31 -18.49 7.77
N LYS A 168 -11.73 -18.55 9.04
CA LYS A 168 -10.93 -19.19 10.10
C LYS A 168 -10.72 -20.69 9.87
N ARG A 169 -11.63 -21.36 9.16
CA ARG A 169 -11.48 -22.78 8.80
C ARG A 169 -10.57 -22.98 7.60
N THR A 170 -10.20 -21.92 6.89
CA THR A 170 -9.45 -21.99 5.63
C THR A 170 -8.01 -21.51 5.75
N GLY A 171 -7.63 -20.93 6.90
CA GLY A 171 -6.26 -20.52 7.20
C GLY A 171 -6.11 -19.06 7.65
N THR A 172 -7.21 -18.31 7.79
CA THR A 172 -7.14 -16.92 8.29
C THR A 172 -6.93 -16.86 9.79
N ILE A 173 -5.86 -16.17 10.21
CA ILE A 173 -5.54 -15.81 11.58
C ILE A 173 -6.06 -14.40 11.83
N PHE A 174 -7.13 -14.28 12.63
CA PHE A 174 -7.70 -12.97 12.95
C PHE A 174 -6.93 -12.30 14.09
N ILE A 175 -6.40 -11.11 13.83
CA ILE A 175 -5.64 -10.32 14.79
C ILE A 175 -6.36 -9.02 15.19
N ARG A 176 -6.29 -8.68 16.48
CA ARG A 176 -6.77 -7.40 17.00
C ARG A 176 -5.83 -6.26 16.54
N ARG A 177 -6.39 -5.10 16.21
CA ARG A 177 -5.62 -3.93 15.74
C ARG A 177 -4.95 -3.14 16.87
N GLN A 178 -5.63 -3.02 18.02
CA GLN A 178 -5.10 -2.35 19.21
C GLN A 178 -4.81 -3.41 20.25
N THR A 179 -3.53 -3.63 20.52
CA THR A 179 -3.02 -4.69 21.40
C THR A 179 -2.17 -4.15 22.54
N LYS A 180 -1.95 -2.82 22.60
CA LYS A 180 -1.09 -2.17 23.60
C LYS A 180 -1.54 -2.48 25.03
N ASP A 181 -2.85 -2.45 25.27
CA ASP A 181 -3.43 -2.62 26.60
C ASP A 181 -3.78 -4.09 26.93
N ILE A 182 -3.33 -5.04 26.11
CA ILE A 182 -3.62 -6.48 26.27
C ILE A 182 -2.31 -7.29 26.24
N PRO A 183 -1.48 -7.21 27.30
CA PRO A 183 -0.12 -7.76 27.31
C PRO A 183 -0.09 -9.28 27.11
N VAL A 184 -1.04 -10.02 27.70
CA VAL A 184 -1.17 -11.47 27.52
C VAL A 184 -1.43 -11.82 26.05
N TYR A 185 -2.33 -11.09 25.38
CA TYR A 185 -2.60 -11.29 23.95
C TYR A 185 -1.35 -11.06 23.10
N ARG A 186 -0.58 -10.00 23.39
CA ARG A 186 0.65 -9.68 22.65
C ARG A 186 1.70 -10.79 22.81
N PHE A 187 1.89 -11.29 24.03
CA PHE A 187 2.78 -12.41 24.30
C PHE A 187 2.35 -13.65 23.52
N VAL A 188 1.07 -14.01 23.58
CA VAL A 188 0.53 -15.18 22.90
C VAL A 188 0.65 -15.05 21.39
N LEU A 189 0.38 -13.90 20.80
CA LEU A 189 0.53 -13.67 19.36
C LEU A 189 1.99 -13.81 18.93
N ARG A 190 2.95 -13.30 19.71
CA ARG A 190 4.39 -13.46 19.44
C ARG A 190 4.79 -14.93 19.51
N ALA A 191 4.41 -15.64 20.57
CA ALA A 191 4.67 -17.06 20.74
C ALA A 191 4.05 -17.90 19.60
N TYR A 192 2.83 -17.54 19.18
CA TYR A 192 2.14 -18.21 18.09
C TYR A 192 2.83 -18.00 16.75
N ALA A 193 3.23 -16.77 16.42
CA ALA A 193 4.01 -16.49 15.22
C ALA A 193 5.34 -17.26 15.19
N ALA A 194 6.02 -17.35 16.34
CA ALA A 194 7.25 -18.11 16.49
C ALA A 194 7.04 -19.62 16.24
N GLN A 195 5.96 -20.19 16.77
CA GLN A 195 5.60 -21.59 16.51
C GLN A 195 5.29 -21.84 15.02
N LEU A 196 4.62 -20.91 14.35
CA LEU A 196 4.34 -21.02 12.90
C LEU A 196 5.62 -21.02 12.07
N VAL A 197 6.57 -20.14 12.39
CA VAL A 197 7.89 -20.11 11.75
C VAL A 197 8.64 -21.42 11.98
N GLN A 198 8.64 -21.92 13.23
CA GLN A 198 9.28 -23.20 13.57
C GLN A 198 8.69 -24.39 12.81
N ASN A 199 7.38 -24.37 12.57
CA ASN A 199 6.66 -25.42 11.87
C ASN A 199 6.78 -25.33 10.34
N HIS A 200 7.63 -24.43 9.81
CA HIS A 200 7.76 -24.18 8.37
C HIS A 200 6.45 -23.74 7.68
N ALA A 201 5.55 -23.06 8.41
CA ALA A 201 4.27 -22.64 7.86
C ALA A 201 4.42 -21.34 7.05
N ASN A 202 4.01 -21.34 5.79
CA ASN A 202 3.97 -20.13 4.98
C ASN A 202 2.98 -19.11 5.55
N LEU A 203 3.34 -17.83 5.46
CA LEU A 203 2.58 -16.73 6.06
C LEU A 203 2.24 -15.69 4.99
N THR A 204 1.07 -15.08 5.08
CA THR A 204 0.64 -13.99 4.19
C THR A 204 0.03 -12.86 5.02
N TRP A 205 0.37 -11.60 4.72
CA TRP A 205 -0.26 -10.43 5.33
C TRP A 205 -0.07 -9.18 4.47
N SER A 206 -0.97 -8.21 4.65
CA SER A 206 -0.80 -6.87 4.06
C SER A 206 0.25 -6.10 4.85
N ILE A 207 1.35 -5.71 4.20
CA ILE A 207 2.42 -4.92 4.85
C ILE A 207 1.91 -3.54 5.28
N GLU A 208 0.93 -2.99 4.58
CA GLU A 208 0.28 -1.70 4.84
C GLU A 208 -0.79 -1.74 5.96
N GLY A 209 -1.18 -2.96 6.39
CA GLY A 209 -2.24 -3.20 7.38
C GLY A 209 -3.68 -2.87 6.93
N GLY A 210 -3.87 -2.29 5.74
CA GLY A 210 -5.21 -1.96 5.22
C GLY A 210 -5.19 -1.37 3.82
N ARG A 211 -6.32 -1.49 3.11
CA ARG A 211 -6.49 -1.06 1.71
C ARG A 211 -6.15 0.42 1.49
N THR A 212 -5.45 0.69 0.39
CA THR A 212 -5.24 2.04 -0.12
C THR A 212 -6.53 2.68 -0.63
N ARG A 213 -6.65 3.99 -0.45
CA ARG A 213 -7.76 4.83 -0.93
C ARG A 213 -7.35 5.76 -2.07
N THR A 214 -6.04 5.90 -2.27
CA THR A 214 -5.44 6.77 -3.27
C THR A 214 -4.82 5.99 -4.42
N GLY A 215 -4.71 4.66 -4.33
CA GLY A 215 -4.07 3.79 -5.32
C GLY A 215 -2.56 3.62 -5.11
N LYS A 216 -1.96 4.42 -4.23
CA LYS A 216 -0.55 4.34 -3.83
C LYS A 216 -0.33 3.27 -2.76
N LEU A 217 0.90 2.76 -2.68
CA LEU A 217 1.35 1.98 -1.53
C LEU A 217 1.38 2.89 -0.29
N ARG A 218 0.74 2.46 0.79
CA ARG A 218 0.69 3.15 2.07
C ARG A 218 1.95 2.81 2.88
N PRO A 219 2.30 3.61 3.89
CA PRO A 219 3.38 3.27 4.80
C PRO A 219 3.16 1.93 5.52
N PRO A 220 4.24 1.20 5.85
CA PRO A 220 4.15 -0.15 6.38
C PRO A 220 3.75 -0.15 7.86
N VAL A 221 3.08 -1.21 8.28
CA VAL A 221 2.77 -1.51 9.68
C VAL A 221 3.65 -2.66 10.16
N TYR A 222 4.54 -2.35 11.10
CA TYR A 222 5.64 -3.23 11.49
C TYR A 222 5.25 -4.44 12.36
N GLY A 223 4.03 -4.51 12.88
CA GLY A 223 3.65 -5.47 13.94
C GLY A 223 3.93 -6.93 13.59
N ILE A 224 3.40 -7.43 12.49
CA ILE A 224 3.60 -8.83 12.05
C ILE A 224 5.05 -9.08 11.66
N LEU A 225 5.68 -8.16 10.93
CA LEU A 225 7.07 -8.26 10.54
C LEU A 225 7.98 -8.38 11.77
N ARG A 226 7.73 -7.60 12.82
CA ARG A 226 8.46 -7.66 14.08
C ARG A 226 8.33 -9.04 14.74
N TYR A 227 7.13 -9.62 14.80
CA TYR A 227 6.97 -10.96 15.37
C TYR A 227 7.70 -12.04 14.58
N ILE A 228 7.74 -11.93 13.24
CA ILE A 228 8.48 -12.86 12.39
C ILE A 228 9.99 -12.68 12.58
N SER A 229 10.49 -11.45 12.64
CA SER A 229 11.91 -11.17 12.91
C SER A 229 12.35 -11.65 14.28
N ASP A 230 11.57 -11.36 15.34
CA ASP A 230 11.82 -11.85 16.69
C ASP A 230 11.90 -13.39 16.72
N ALA A 231 11.02 -14.07 15.97
CA ALA A 231 11.04 -15.53 15.85
C ALA A 231 12.29 -16.07 15.15
N VAL A 232 12.76 -15.39 14.09
CA VAL A 232 13.98 -15.80 13.35
C VAL A 232 15.25 -15.65 14.19
N ASP A 233 15.27 -14.69 15.12
CA ASP A 233 16.36 -14.48 16.07
C ASP A 233 16.33 -15.49 17.23
N GLU A 234 15.14 -15.80 17.76
CA GLU A 234 15.00 -16.68 18.92
C GLU A 234 15.13 -18.18 18.57
N ILE A 235 14.82 -18.56 17.33
CA ILE A 235 14.73 -19.96 16.93
C ILE A 235 15.83 -20.28 15.91
N ASP A 236 16.66 -21.26 16.26
CA ASP A 236 17.48 -21.95 15.28
C ASP A 236 16.59 -22.94 14.51
N GLY A 237 16.25 -22.58 13.28
CA GLY A 237 15.15 -23.17 12.52
C GLY A 237 15.25 -22.84 11.03
N PRO A 238 14.19 -23.08 10.24
CA PRO A 238 14.16 -22.74 8.82
C PRO A 238 14.63 -21.34 8.52
N GLU A 239 15.29 -21.21 7.37
CA GLU A 239 15.45 -19.91 6.76
C GLU A 239 14.06 -19.32 6.45
N VAL A 240 13.88 -18.02 6.70
CA VAL A 240 12.65 -17.30 6.39
C VAL A 240 12.95 -16.32 5.26
N TYR A 241 12.19 -16.41 4.17
CA TYR A 241 12.25 -15.43 3.09
C TYR A 241 11.01 -14.56 3.15
N LEU A 242 11.21 -13.25 3.25
CA LEU A 242 10.15 -12.29 2.96
C LEU A 242 9.94 -12.28 1.44
N VAL A 243 8.71 -12.49 0.99
CA VAL A 243 8.34 -12.49 -0.43
C VAL A 243 7.49 -11.25 -0.71
N PRO A 244 8.08 -10.16 -1.23
CA PRO A 244 7.34 -8.97 -1.63
C PRO A 244 6.32 -9.35 -2.71
N THR A 245 5.05 -9.02 -2.51
CA THR A 245 3.98 -9.45 -3.42
C THR A 245 3.19 -8.23 -3.89
N SER A 246 3.15 -8.00 -5.19
CA SER A 246 2.30 -6.99 -5.81
C SER A 246 1.01 -7.60 -6.33
N ILE A 247 -0.12 -6.96 -6.02
CA ILE A 247 -1.42 -7.32 -6.57
C ILE A 247 -2.01 -6.09 -7.24
N VAL A 248 -2.25 -6.20 -8.56
CA VAL A 248 -2.77 -5.11 -9.39
C VAL A 248 -3.97 -5.60 -10.18
N TYR A 249 -5.01 -4.78 -10.29
CA TYR A 249 -6.20 -5.09 -11.06
C TYR A 249 -6.35 -4.08 -12.20
N ASP A 250 -6.85 -4.52 -13.35
CA ASP A 250 -7.22 -3.61 -14.43
C ASP A 250 -8.32 -2.65 -13.98
N GLN A 251 -9.31 -3.14 -13.23
CA GLN A 251 -10.42 -2.38 -12.67
C GLN A 251 -10.87 -2.94 -11.31
N LEU A 252 -11.52 -2.09 -10.52
CA LEU A 252 -12.06 -2.44 -9.20
C LEU A 252 -13.38 -1.70 -8.97
N HIS A 253 -14.46 -2.44 -8.65
CA HIS A 253 -15.75 -1.86 -8.27
C HIS A 253 -15.69 -1.02 -6.99
N GLU A 254 -14.72 -1.29 -6.11
CA GLU A 254 -14.63 -0.65 -4.80
C GLU A 254 -14.06 0.77 -4.85
N VAL A 255 -13.48 1.20 -5.99
CA VAL A 255 -12.71 2.45 -6.08
C VAL A 255 -13.58 3.68 -5.84
N GLU A 256 -14.83 3.68 -6.31
CA GLU A 256 -15.77 4.79 -6.07
C GLU A 256 -16.08 4.96 -4.58
N ALA A 257 -16.26 3.84 -3.85
CA ALA A 257 -16.46 3.88 -2.41
C ALA A 257 -15.18 4.32 -1.69
N MET A 258 -14.00 3.84 -2.11
CA MET A 258 -12.71 4.22 -1.52
C MET A 258 -12.37 5.69 -1.73
N THR A 259 -12.68 6.24 -2.90
CA THR A 259 -12.46 7.65 -3.23
C THR A 259 -13.45 8.55 -2.48
N THR A 260 -14.68 8.09 -2.26
CA THR A 260 -15.63 8.76 -1.37
C THR A 260 -15.18 8.74 0.09
N GLU A 261 -14.63 7.61 0.59
CA GLU A 261 -13.98 7.53 1.91
C GLU A 261 -12.81 8.52 2.03
N ALA A 262 -12.04 8.73 0.96
CA ALA A 262 -10.93 9.69 0.94
C ALA A 262 -11.39 11.14 1.13
N TYR A 263 -12.64 11.48 0.79
CA TYR A 263 -13.25 12.78 1.09
C TYR A 263 -13.75 12.94 2.53
N GLY A 264 -13.50 11.95 3.41
CA GLY A 264 -13.93 11.98 4.80
C GLY A 264 -15.25 11.25 5.08
N ALA A 265 -15.82 10.55 4.09
CA ALA A 265 -16.96 9.68 4.35
C ALA A 265 -16.56 8.55 5.31
N THR A 266 -17.38 8.30 6.33
CA THR A 266 -17.10 7.27 7.33
C THR A 266 -17.09 5.89 6.70
N LYS A 267 -16.01 5.12 6.92
CA LYS A 267 -15.95 3.71 6.52
C LYS A 267 -17.11 2.94 7.14
N ARG A 268 -17.98 2.36 6.31
CA ARG A 268 -19.08 1.52 6.78
C ARG A 268 -18.54 0.17 7.29
N PRO A 269 -18.99 -0.32 8.46
CA PRO A 269 -18.68 -1.66 8.90
C PRO A 269 -19.09 -2.69 7.86
N GLU A 270 -18.25 -3.69 7.66
CA GLU A 270 -18.51 -4.75 6.68
C GLU A 270 -19.57 -5.70 7.25
N ASP A 271 -20.62 -5.95 6.49
CA ASP A 271 -21.73 -6.81 6.87
C ASP A 271 -22.05 -7.84 5.79
N PHE A 272 -23.00 -8.74 6.07
CA PHE A 272 -23.45 -9.73 5.10
C PHE A 272 -24.01 -9.08 3.81
N ARG A 273 -24.65 -7.90 3.92
CA ARG A 273 -25.18 -7.18 2.75
C ARG A 273 -24.07 -6.66 1.86
N PHE A 274 -22.97 -6.19 2.44
CA PHE A 274 -21.77 -5.79 1.74
C PHE A 274 -21.24 -6.95 0.88
N LEU A 275 -21.10 -8.15 1.45
CA LEU A 275 -20.65 -9.32 0.69
C LEU A 275 -21.58 -9.72 -0.44
N VAL A 276 -22.89 -9.69 -0.21
CA VAL A 276 -23.87 -9.99 -1.27
C VAL A 276 -23.73 -8.97 -2.42
N ARG A 277 -23.50 -7.69 -2.09
CA ARG A 277 -23.24 -6.65 -3.09
C ARG A 277 -21.96 -6.91 -3.87
N LEU A 278 -20.86 -7.15 -3.16
CA LEU A 278 -19.57 -7.48 -3.75
C LEU A 278 -19.72 -8.68 -4.69
N ALA A 279 -20.32 -9.78 -4.21
CA ALA A 279 -20.51 -10.99 -5.00
C ALA A 279 -21.39 -10.82 -6.25
N ARG A 280 -22.34 -9.87 -6.23
CA ARG A 280 -23.15 -9.49 -7.40
C ARG A 280 -22.33 -8.67 -8.39
N GLN A 281 -21.57 -7.70 -7.90
CA GLN A 281 -20.66 -6.88 -8.72
C GLN A 281 -19.62 -7.75 -9.44
N GLN A 282 -19.15 -8.82 -8.80
CA GLN A 282 -18.26 -9.81 -9.43
C GLN A 282 -18.93 -10.66 -10.54
N GLY A 283 -20.19 -10.40 -10.89
CA GLY A 283 -20.88 -11.04 -12.02
C GLY A 283 -20.42 -10.56 -13.40
N GLU A 284 -19.82 -9.37 -13.47
CA GLU A 284 -19.33 -8.76 -14.70
C GLU A 284 -17.81 -8.97 -14.82
N ARG A 285 -17.31 -9.14 -16.05
CA ARG A 285 -15.85 -9.23 -16.28
C ARG A 285 -15.23 -7.84 -16.10
N LEU A 286 -14.21 -7.76 -15.25
CA LEU A 286 -13.49 -6.54 -14.87
C LEU A 286 -12.05 -6.49 -15.37
N GLY A 287 -11.68 -7.45 -16.23
CA GLY A 287 -10.35 -7.54 -16.83
C GLY A 287 -9.47 -8.55 -16.11
N ARG A 288 -8.22 -8.20 -15.86
CA ARG A 288 -7.20 -9.08 -15.30
C ARG A 288 -6.79 -8.65 -13.90
N ALA A 289 -6.34 -9.63 -13.11
CA ALA A 289 -5.63 -9.42 -11.87
C ALA A 289 -4.20 -9.95 -12.04
N TYR A 290 -3.22 -9.06 -11.92
CA TYR A 290 -1.81 -9.38 -12.01
C TYR A 290 -1.26 -9.59 -10.60
N LEU A 291 -0.67 -10.75 -10.38
CA LEU A 291 0.02 -11.06 -9.14
C LEU A 291 1.47 -11.39 -9.47
N ASP A 292 2.34 -10.48 -9.06
CA ASP A 292 3.78 -10.52 -9.31
C ASP A 292 4.53 -10.54 -7.98
N PHE A 293 5.62 -11.29 -7.94
CA PHE A 293 6.49 -11.44 -6.78
C PHE A 293 7.79 -10.70 -7.00
N GLY A 294 8.13 -9.82 -6.06
CA GLY A 294 9.45 -9.20 -6.01
C GLY A 294 10.51 -10.21 -5.57
N GLU A 295 11.77 -9.80 -5.70
CA GLU A 295 12.91 -10.63 -5.28
C GLU A 295 12.74 -11.05 -3.81
N PRO A 296 12.78 -12.35 -3.48
CA PRO A 296 12.70 -12.80 -2.08
C PRO A 296 13.88 -12.29 -1.25
N LEU A 297 13.61 -11.83 -0.03
CA LEU A 297 14.61 -11.29 0.90
C LEU A 297 14.89 -12.30 2.03
N PRO A 298 16.11 -12.84 2.15
CA PRO A 298 16.48 -13.72 3.27
C PRO A 298 16.54 -12.90 4.57
N LEU A 299 15.58 -13.13 5.46
CA LEU A 299 15.35 -12.26 6.62
C LEU A 299 16.52 -12.27 7.61
N ARG A 300 17.02 -13.45 7.97
CA ARG A 300 18.14 -13.60 8.91
C ARG A 300 19.39 -12.87 8.43
N LYS A 301 19.79 -13.12 7.18
CA LYS A 301 20.94 -12.48 6.56
C LYS A 301 20.79 -10.95 6.55
N ARG A 302 19.60 -10.44 6.21
CA ARG A 302 19.37 -9.00 6.17
C ARG A 302 19.40 -8.36 7.57
N LEU A 303 18.87 -9.04 8.59
CA LEU A 303 18.97 -8.60 9.98
C LEU A 303 20.43 -8.53 10.45
N GLU A 304 21.24 -9.53 10.10
CA GLU A 304 22.68 -9.56 10.42
C GLU A 304 23.44 -8.42 9.73
N GLU A 305 23.19 -8.16 8.44
CA GLU A 305 23.77 -7.04 7.70
C GLU A 305 23.45 -5.69 8.36
N LEU A 306 22.18 -5.44 8.68
CA LEU A 306 21.74 -4.17 9.27
C LEU A 306 22.30 -3.94 10.68
N ARG A 307 22.51 -5.01 11.46
CA ARG A 307 23.11 -4.93 12.80
C ARG A 307 24.63 -4.73 12.76
N ALA A 308 25.28 -5.17 11.68
CA ALA A 308 26.72 -4.95 11.49
C ALA A 308 27.03 -3.51 11.05
N GLU A 309 26.05 -2.77 10.53
CA GLU A 309 26.19 -1.35 10.21
C GLU A 309 26.24 -0.50 11.49
N GLU A 310 27.23 0.40 11.61
CA GLU A 310 27.37 1.32 12.77
C GLU A 310 26.21 2.31 12.90
N SER A 311 25.38 2.46 11.85
CA SER A 311 24.24 3.37 11.79
C SER A 311 23.02 2.83 12.53
N GLY A 312 23.10 2.80 13.86
CA GLY A 312 21.95 2.79 14.78
C GLY A 312 21.23 1.46 14.95
N THR A 313 21.45 0.83 16.11
CA THR A 313 20.64 -0.27 16.62
C THR A 313 19.19 0.20 16.86
N GLY A 314 18.20 -0.59 16.45
CA GLY A 314 16.78 -0.36 16.75
C GLY A 314 15.89 0.20 15.63
N THR A 315 16.39 0.34 14.39
CA THR A 315 15.58 0.69 13.20
C THR A 315 15.55 -0.41 12.13
N GLU A 316 16.00 -1.61 12.47
CA GLU A 316 16.20 -2.71 11.52
C GLU A 316 14.86 -3.15 10.91
N ILE A 317 13.79 -3.18 11.70
CA ILE A 317 12.46 -3.60 11.24
C ILE A 317 11.88 -2.57 10.26
N GLU A 318 12.02 -1.28 10.56
CA GLU A 318 11.59 -0.19 9.69
C GLU A 318 12.33 -0.24 8.35
N ARG A 319 13.65 -0.45 8.38
CA ARG A 319 14.47 -0.57 7.17
C ARG A 319 14.11 -1.80 6.35
N ILE A 320 13.87 -2.95 6.98
CA ILE A 320 13.42 -4.17 6.28
C ILE A 320 12.03 -3.97 5.67
N ALA A 321 11.11 -3.31 6.36
CA ALA A 321 9.78 -3.02 5.82
C ALA A 321 9.87 -2.13 4.58
N LEU A 322 10.71 -1.09 4.61
CA LEU A 322 10.96 -0.22 3.45
C LEU A 322 11.62 -0.99 2.30
N ASP A 323 12.57 -1.89 2.59
CA ASP A 323 13.17 -2.77 1.57
C ASP A 323 12.11 -3.66 0.90
N VAL A 324 11.19 -4.23 1.69
CA VAL A 324 10.06 -5.03 1.17
C VAL A 324 9.15 -4.18 0.29
N GLU A 325 8.76 -2.99 0.73
CA GLU A 325 7.90 -2.10 -0.05
C GLU A 325 8.56 -1.62 -1.35
N HIS A 326 9.85 -1.32 -1.33
CA HIS A 326 10.60 -0.98 -2.54
C HIS A 326 10.57 -2.15 -3.54
N ARG A 327 10.74 -3.39 -3.05
CA ARG A 327 10.63 -4.60 -3.88
C ARG A 327 9.19 -4.84 -4.38
N ILE A 328 8.15 -4.50 -3.60
CA ILE A 328 6.75 -4.52 -4.06
C ILE A 328 6.55 -3.52 -5.21
N ASN A 329 7.02 -2.28 -5.05
CA ASN A 329 6.95 -1.27 -6.11
C ASN A 329 7.70 -1.75 -7.36
N ARG A 330 8.91 -2.32 -7.20
CA ARG A 330 9.68 -2.84 -8.33
C ARG A 330 8.98 -3.98 -9.07
N ALA A 331 8.24 -4.82 -8.35
CA ALA A 331 7.45 -5.92 -8.90
C ALA A 331 6.09 -5.48 -9.48
N THR A 332 5.63 -4.26 -9.17
CA THR A 332 4.32 -3.78 -9.61
C THR A 332 4.35 -3.42 -11.09
N PRO A 333 3.62 -4.14 -11.96
CA PRO A 333 3.63 -3.83 -13.39
C PRO A 333 2.82 -2.57 -13.68
N VAL A 334 3.23 -1.83 -14.72
CA VAL A 334 2.47 -0.70 -15.24
C VAL A 334 1.29 -1.22 -16.06
N THR A 335 0.07 -0.85 -15.69
CA THR A 335 -1.13 -1.27 -16.42
C THR A 335 -1.46 -0.29 -17.56
N PRO A 336 -2.04 -0.78 -18.67
CA PRO A 336 -2.63 0.09 -19.68
C PRO A 336 -3.65 1.06 -19.09
N THR A 337 -4.44 0.61 -18.10
CA THR A 337 -5.41 1.45 -17.39
C THR A 337 -4.76 2.65 -16.69
N ALA A 338 -3.64 2.44 -15.99
CA ALA A 338 -2.92 3.53 -15.32
C ALA A 338 -2.37 4.55 -16.32
N VAL A 339 -1.81 4.06 -17.44
CA VAL A 339 -1.22 4.88 -18.51
C VAL A 339 -2.29 5.71 -19.23
N VAL A 340 -3.42 5.10 -19.60
CA VAL A 340 -4.54 5.82 -20.24
C VAL A 340 -5.16 6.81 -19.26
N SER A 341 -5.29 6.45 -17.97
CA SER A 341 -5.81 7.37 -16.95
C SER A 341 -4.88 8.57 -16.77
N LEU A 342 -3.56 8.38 -16.76
CA LEU A 342 -2.57 9.46 -16.71
C LEU A 342 -2.73 10.41 -17.92
N ALA A 343 -2.84 9.85 -19.12
CA ALA A 343 -2.99 10.63 -20.36
C ALA A 343 -4.28 11.45 -20.38
N LEU A 344 -5.40 10.85 -19.97
CA LEU A 344 -6.69 11.55 -19.91
C LEU A 344 -6.73 12.60 -18.78
N LEU A 345 -6.10 12.35 -17.63
CA LEU A 345 -6.03 13.33 -16.53
C LEU A 345 -5.18 14.54 -16.88
N GLY A 346 -4.19 14.37 -17.75
CA GLY A 346 -3.40 15.50 -18.26
C GLY A 346 -4.10 16.31 -19.34
N ALA A 347 -5.21 15.82 -19.89
CA ALA A 347 -6.01 16.55 -20.85
C ALA A 347 -7.23 17.17 -20.15
N ASP A 348 -7.30 18.50 -20.12
CA ASP A 348 -8.50 19.24 -19.67
C ASP A 348 -9.67 19.16 -20.69
N ARG A 349 -9.66 18.15 -21.57
CA ARG A 349 -10.61 17.95 -22.66
C ARG A 349 -10.74 16.48 -23.03
N SER A 350 -11.80 16.15 -23.76
CA SER A 350 -11.90 14.83 -24.40
C SER A 350 -10.89 14.70 -25.55
N LEU A 351 -10.36 13.50 -25.71
CA LEU A 351 -9.34 13.15 -26.71
C LEU A 351 -9.88 12.09 -27.67
N SER A 352 -9.57 12.22 -28.95
CA SER A 352 -9.66 11.12 -29.92
C SER A 352 -8.65 10.03 -29.59
N ILE A 353 -8.83 8.83 -30.14
CA ILE A 353 -7.89 7.73 -29.94
C ILE A 353 -6.48 8.05 -30.47
N SER A 354 -6.40 8.84 -31.55
CA SER A 354 -5.12 9.25 -32.13
C SER A 354 -4.38 10.22 -31.20
N GLU A 355 -5.12 11.12 -30.53
CA GLU A 355 -4.56 12.02 -29.52
C GLU A 355 -4.16 11.26 -28.25
N VAL A 356 -4.98 10.33 -27.76
CA VAL A 356 -4.60 9.47 -26.61
C VAL A 356 -3.30 8.73 -26.91
N LEU A 357 -3.15 8.15 -28.11
CA LEU A 357 -1.92 7.48 -28.52
C LEU A 357 -0.72 8.45 -28.60
N ALA A 358 -0.94 9.69 -29.04
CA ALA A 358 0.12 10.70 -29.08
C ALA A 358 0.58 11.07 -27.67
N THR A 359 -0.33 11.19 -26.70
CA THR A 359 0.00 11.47 -25.29
C THR A 359 0.64 10.26 -24.60
N VAL A 360 0.22 9.03 -24.91
CA VAL A 360 0.74 7.80 -24.30
C VAL A 360 2.13 7.43 -24.84
N ARG A 361 2.45 7.75 -26.11
CA ARG A 361 3.68 7.29 -26.76
C ARG A 361 4.96 7.73 -26.03
N PRO A 362 5.15 9.00 -25.62
CA PRO A 362 6.33 9.41 -24.86
C PRO A 362 6.46 8.65 -23.53
N LEU A 363 5.34 8.41 -22.85
CA LEU A 363 5.32 7.62 -21.61
C LEU A 363 5.69 6.15 -21.86
N ALA A 364 5.18 5.54 -22.93
CA ALA A 364 5.55 4.18 -23.31
C ALA A 364 7.05 4.06 -23.62
N SER A 365 7.62 5.05 -24.31
CA SER A 365 9.07 5.13 -24.57
C SER A 365 9.87 5.28 -23.28
N TYR A 366 9.38 6.08 -22.32
CA TYR A 366 9.99 6.22 -21.00
C TYR A 366 9.98 4.92 -20.20
N ILE A 367 8.83 4.24 -20.12
CA ILE A 367 8.65 2.95 -19.45
C ILE A 367 9.62 1.91 -20.02
N ALA A 368 9.74 1.84 -21.35
CA ALA A 368 10.67 0.94 -22.03
C ALA A 368 12.13 1.30 -21.73
N ALA A 369 12.51 2.58 -21.78
CA ALA A 369 13.89 3.03 -21.50
C ALA A 369 14.34 2.73 -20.07
N ARG A 370 13.41 2.73 -19.10
CA ARG A 370 13.66 2.37 -17.70
C ARG A 370 13.49 0.88 -17.40
N ASN A 371 13.17 0.05 -18.41
CA ASN A 371 12.91 -1.38 -18.29
C ASN A 371 11.85 -1.71 -17.22
N TRP A 372 10.76 -0.96 -17.19
CA TRP A 372 9.61 -1.27 -16.35
C TRP A 372 8.72 -2.33 -17.01
N SER A 373 8.22 -3.28 -16.20
CA SER A 373 7.30 -4.30 -16.69
C SER A 373 5.94 -3.69 -17.02
N VAL A 374 5.36 -4.10 -18.15
CA VAL A 374 3.99 -3.74 -18.52
C VAL A 374 3.10 -4.95 -18.30
N ALA A 375 1.96 -4.70 -17.65
CA ALA A 375 1.04 -5.75 -17.24
C ALA A 375 0.56 -6.58 -18.44
N GLY A 376 0.69 -7.91 -18.33
CA GLY A 376 0.33 -8.85 -19.39
C GLY A 376 1.14 -8.71 -20.68
N ALA A 377 2.34 -8.12 -20.61
CA ALA A 377 3.21 -7.80 -21.75
C ALA A 377 2.49 -7.00 -22.85
N ALA A 378 1.56 -6.12 -22.45
CA ALA A 378 0.80 -5.31 -23.38
C ALA A 378 1.70 -4.29 -24.10
N ASP A 379 1.48 -4.11 -25.40
CA ASP A 379 2.10 -3.03 -26.16
C ASP A 379 1.28 -1.74 -25.98
N LEU A 380 1.83 -0.79 -25.22
CA LEU A 380 1.23 0.52 -24.94
C LEU A 380 1.19 1.43 -26.17
N THR A 381 1.95 1.12 -27.23
CA THR A 381 1.93 1.87 -28.50
C THR A 381 0.90 1.33 -29.48
N ASN A 382 0.32 0.17 -29.20
CA ASN A 382 -0.65 -0.48 -30.06
C ASN A 382 -2.05 0.16 -29.90
N ARG A 383 -2.61 0.62 -31.02
CA ARG A 383 -3.95 1.21 -31.08
C ARG A 383 -5.05 0.30 -30.53
N SER A 384 -4.94 -1.02 -30.73
CA SER A 384 -5.95 -1.98 -30.26
C SER A 384 -5.92 -2.13 -28.74
N THR A 385 -4.73 -2.13 -28.12
CA THR A 385 -4.57 -2.15 -26.66
C THR A 385 -5.25 -0.93 -26.04
N ILE A 386 -4.89 0.27 -26.52
CA ILE A 386 -5.43 1.53 -26.00
C ILE A 386 -6.94 1.61 -26.21
N ARG A 387 -7.43 1.24 -27.39
CA ARG A 387 -8.88 1.19 -27.66
C ARG A 387 -9.61 0.24 -26.72
N TRP A 388 -9.06 -0.95 -26.49
CA TRP A 388 -9.67 -1.92 -25.58
C TRP A 388 -9.71 -1.38 -24.16
N THR A 389 -8.62 -0.79 -23.66
CA THR A 389 -8.57 -0.13 -22.34
C THR A 389 -9.61 0.98 -22.21
N LEU A 390 -9.75 1.84 -23.22
CA LEU A 390 -10.78 2.89 -23.26
C LEU A 390 -12.20 2.28 -23.19
N HIS A 391 -12.48 1.21 -23.95
CA HIS A 391 -13.77 0.52 -23.86
C HIS A 391 -14.03 -0.07 -22.47
N GLN A 392 -13.01 -0.65 -21.83
CA GLN A 392 -13.16 -1.13 -20.45
C GLN A 392 -13.48 0.02 -19.50
N LEU A 393 -12.77 1.15 -19.60
CA LEU A 393 -13.01 2.32 -18.75
C LEU A 393 -14.37 2.98 -19.00
N VAL A 394 -14.90 2.88 -20.21
CA VAL A 394 -16.28 3.28 -20.52
C VAL A 394 -17.29 2.33 -19.90
N ALA A 395 -17.04 1.02 -19.97
CA ALA A 395 -17.93 0.03 -19.36
C ALA A 395 -18.04 0.18 -17.83
N SER A 396 -16.96 0.59 -17.16
CA SER A 396 -16.96 0.88 -15.72
C SER A 396 -17.44 2.28 -15.35
N GLY A 397 -17.76 3.12 -16.34
CA GLY A 397 -18.25 4.49 -16.12
C GLY A 397 -17.18 5.53 -15.75
N VAL A 398 -15.90 5.13 -15.66
CA VAL A 398 -14.78 6.04 -15.34
C VAL A 398 -14.54 7.03 -16.47
N VAL A 399 -14.70 6.57 -17.71
CA VAL A 399 -14.54 7.36 -18.94
C VAL A 399 -15.89 7.43 -19.65
N SER A 400 -16.20 8.59 -20.20
CA SER A 400 -17.32 8.80 -21.10
C SER A 400 -16.84 8.82 -22.55
N VAL A 401 -17.68 8.36 -23.46
CA VAL A 401 -17.42 8.41 -24.91
C VAL A 401 -18.53 9.20 -25.60
N TYR A 402 -18.14 10.07 -26.51
CA TYR A 402 -19.04 10.72 -27.45
C TYR A 402 -18.67 10.28 -28.87
N ASP A 403 -19.57 9.57 -29.53
CA ASP A 403 -19.33 8.91 -30.83
C ASP A 403 -20.26 9.39 -31.96
N ALA A 404 -21.15 10.36 -31.67
CA ALA A 404 -22.05 10.94 -32.66
C ALA A 404 -21.38 11.99 -33.59
N GLY A 405 -20.12 12.35 -33.32
CA GLY A 405 -19.33 13.27 -34.13
C GLY A 405 -18.64 12.62 -35.34
N THR A 406 -17.65 13.30 -35.91
CA THR A 406 -16.84 12.77 -37.03
C THR A 406 -15.90 11.64 -36.61
N GLU A 407 -15.49 11.62 -35.34
CA GLU A 407 -14.75 10.54 -34.72
C GLU A 407 -15.11 10.42 -33.22
N PRO A 408 -14.98 9.23 -32.62
CA PRO A 408 -15.22 9.07 -31.20
C PRO A 408 -14.15 9.78 -30.36
N VAL A 409 -14.61 10.47 -29.31
CA VAL A 409 -13.75 11.12 -28.32
C VAL A 409 -14.06 10.59 -26.93
N TRP A 410 -13.02 10.44 -26.13
CA TRP A 410 -13.08 9.92 -24.77
C TRP A 410 -12.63 10.98 -23.77
N GLY A 411 -13.37 11.13 -22.68
CA GLY A 411 -13.02 12.03 -21.58
C GLY A 411 -13.39 11.42 -20.24
N ILE A 412 -12.73 11.84 -19.17
CA ILE A 412 -13.06 11.38 -17.83
C ILE A 412 -14.51 11.75 -17.51
N GLY A 413 -15.27 10.80 -16.96
CA GLY A 413 -16.65 11.02 -16.55
C GLY A 413 -16.76 12.13 -15.51
N ALA A 414 -17.92 12.79 -15.44
CA ALA A 414 -18.21 13.75 -14.38
C ALA A 414 -18.02 13.07 -13.02
N GLU A 415 -17.33 13.73 -12.09
CA GLU A 415 -17.01 13.23 -10.74
C GLU A 415 -16.09 11.98 -10.67
N GLN A 416 -15.64 11.43 -11.80
CA GLN A 416 -14.78 10.23 -11.86
C GLN A 416 -13.28 10.53 -11.82
N HIS A 417 -12.89 11.79 -11.62
CA HIS A 417 -11.48 12.21 -11.62
C HIS A 417 -10.68 11.53 -10.50
N LEU A 418 -11.29 11.29 -9.35
CA LEU A 418 -10.64 10.54 -8.27
C LEU A 418 -10.41 9.08 -8.61
N VAL A 419 -11.38 8.45 -9.28
CA VAL A 419 -11.28 7.05 -9.69
C VAL A 419 -10.20 6.89 -10.74
N ALA A 420 -10.14 7.80 -11.73
CA ALA A 420 -9.05 7.87 -12.69
C ALA A 420 -7.69 8.12 -12.00
N ALA A 421 -7.64 9.02 -11.01
CA ALA A 421 -6.43 9.30 -10.25
C ALA A 421 -5.96 8.09 -9.43
N PHE A 422 -6.88 7.31 -8.86
CA PHE A 422 -6.56 6.05 -8.19
C PHE A 422 -5.84 5.09 -9.14
N TYR A 423 -6.34 4.91 -10.37
CA TYR A 423 -5.68 4.06 -11.36
C TYR A 423 -4.33 4.61 -11.81
N ARG A 424 -4.24 5.93 -12.08
CA ARG A 424 -2.96 6.61 -12.36
C ARG A 424 -1.93 6.35 -11.25
N ASN A 425 -2.37 6.45 -10.00
CA ASN A 425 -1.51 6.33 -8.82
C ASN A 425 -0.91 4.93 -8.64
N THR A 426 -1.48 3.90 -9.29
CA THR A 426 -0.83 2.57 -9.33
C THR A 426 0.51 2.59 -10.06
N ALA A 427 0.73 3.54 -10.98
CA ALA A 427 1.98 3.74 -11.72
C ALA A 427 2.80 4.94 -11.25
N ILE A 428 2.40 5.65 -10.18
CA ILE A 428 3.11 6.88 -9.75
C ILE A 428 4.56 6.62 -9.32
N HIS A 429 4.81 5.43 -8.76
CA HIS A 429 6.11 5.00 -8.25
C HIS A 429 7.20 4.94 -9.34
N ILE A 430 6.82 4.85 -10.63
CA ILE A 430 7.78 4.83 -11.73
C ILE A 430 8.09 6.21 -12.32
N VAL A 431 7.32 7.25 -11.95
CA VAL A 431 7.41 8.60 -12.55
C VAL A 431 7.65 9.71 -11.53
N VAL A 432 7.62 9.41 -10.22
CA VAL A 432 7.83 10.42 -9.17
C VAL A 432 9.22 11.04 -9.21
N ASP A 433 10.26 10.24 -9.44
CA ASP A 433 11.64 10.75 -9.51
C ASP A 433 11.84 11.65 -10.73
N ARG A 434 11.21 11.28 -11.86
CA ARG A 434 11.17 12.10 -13.08
C ARG A 434 10.50 13.46 -12.82
N ALA A 435 9.35 13.43 -12.14
CA ALA A 435 8.62 14.64 -11.77
C ALA A 435 9.40 15.55 -10.81
N ILE A 436 10.13 14.96 -9.86
CA ILE A 436 11.04 15.71 -8.96
C ILE A 436 12.20 16.31 -9.76
N ALA A 437 12.81 15.54 -10.67
CA ALA A 437 13.90 16.02 -11.52
C ALA A 437 13.50 17.24 -12.35
N GLU A 438 12.31 17.22 -12.98
CA GLU A 438 11.78 18.35 -13.75
C GLU A 438 11.62 19.61 -12.88
N THR A 439 11.07 19.44 -11.67
CA THR A 439 10.85 20.56 -10.73
C THR A 439 12.17 21.11 -10.19
N ALA A 440 13.13 20.23 -9.90
CA ALA A 440 14.46 20.59 -9.42
C ALA A 440 15.29 21.32 -10.49
N LEU A 441 15.19 20.90 -11.76
CA LEU A 441 15.83 21.62 -12.87
C LEU A 441 15.25 23.03 -13.03
N LEU A 442 13.93 23.18 -12.95
CA LEU A 442 13.29 24.50 -13.03
C LEU A 442 13.72 25.41 -11.88
N ALA A 443 13.76 24.89 -10.66
CA ALA A 443 14.23 25.64 -9.50
C ALA A 443 15.69 26.11 -9.67
N ALA A 444 16.57 25.22 -10.15
CA ALA A 444 17.96 25.56 -10.36
C ALA A 444 18.15 26.59 -11.49
N ILE A 445 17.26 26.61 -12.49
CA ILE A 445 17.22 27.68 -13.51
C ILE A 445 16.84 29.02 -12.86
N GLU A 446 15.80 29.07 -12.03
CA GLU A 446 15.38 30.30 -11.33
C GLU A 446 16.51 30.86 -10.45
N ASP A 447 17.22 29.99 -9.73
CA ASP A 447 18.37 30.37 -8.89
C ASP A 447 19.54 30.88 -9.73
N ALA A 448 19.83 30.21 -10.86
CA ALA A 448 20.90 30.61 -11.78
C ALA A 448 20.62 31.97 -12.45
N GLU A 449 19.36 32.24 -12.82
CA GLU A 449 18.94 33.54 -13.39
C GLU A 449 19.12 34.71 -12.40
N GLY A 450 19.12 34.43 -11.09
CA GLY A 450 19.46 35.41 -10.04
C GLY A 450 20.95 35.52 -9.72
N SER A 451 21.79 34.63 -10.26
CA SER A 451 23.23 34.56 -9.98
C SER A 451 24.07 35.37 -10.98
N VAL A 452 25.30 35.73 -10.59
CA VAL A 452 26.23 36.49 -11.47
C VAL A 452 26.73 35.65 -12.64
N ASP A 453 26.90 34.35 -12.44
CA ASP A 453 27.50 33.45 -13.43
C ASP A 453 26.46 32.89 -14.43
N GLY A 454 25.16 32.91 -14.07
CA GLY A 454 24.09 32.39 -14.93
C GLY A 454 24.14 30.87 -15.15
N LEU A 455 24.88 30.15 -14.30
CA LEU A 455 25.15 28.72 -14.43
C LEU A 455 24.29 27.90 -13.48
N VAL A 456 23.73 26.82 -14.02
CA VAL A 456 23.04 25.78 -13.28
C VAL A 456 24.07 24.75 -12.83
N GLU A 457 24.35 24.73 -11.52
CA GLU A 457 25.24 23.75 -10.92
C GLU A 457 24.51 22.43 -10.62
N PRO A 458 25.11 21.26 -10.92
CA PRO A 458 24.52 19.96 -10.59
C PRO A 458 24.22 19.78 -9.10
N THR A 459 25.00 20.43 -8.23
CA THR A 459 24.76 20.43 -6.78
C THR A 459 23.45 21.14 -6.43
N THR A 460 23.11 22.24 -7.09
CA THR A 460 21.86 22.97 -6.86
C THR A 460 20.65 22.12 -7.26
N VAL A 461 20.71 21.46 -8.43
CA VAL A 461 19.66 20.54 -8.88
C VAL A 461 19.48 19.40 -7.87
N ARG A 462 20.58 18.83 -7.39
CA ARG A 462 20.55 17.75 -6.39
C ARG A 462 19.96 18.22 -5.06
N ASP A 463 20.38 19.38 -4.57
CA ASP A 463 19.95 19.90 -3.28
C ASP A 463 18.46 20.24 -3.31
N GLU A 464 17.94 20.80 -4.40
CA GLU A 464 16.50 21.01 -4.58
C GLU A 464 15.72 19.70 -4.68
N ALA A 465 16.22 18.72 -5.43
CA ALA A 465 15.57 17.41 -5.52
C ALA A 465 15.49 16.74 -4.13
N LEU A 466 16.52 16.89 -3.29
CA LEU A 466 16.51 16.41 -1.92
C LEU A 466 15.55 17.19 -1.02
N ARG A 467 15.38 18.51 -1.23
CA ARG A 467 14.35 19.30 -0.54
C ARG A 467 12.95 18.81 -0.88
N LEU A 468 12.65 18.59 -2.16
CA LEU A 468 11.37 18.04 -2.61
C LEU A 468 11.14 16.62 -2.08
N ARG A 469 12.18 15.78 -2.07
CA ARG A 469 12.14 14.44 -1.45
C ARG A 469 11.78 14.51 0.04
N GLU A 470 12.39 15.42 0.80
CA GLU A 470 12.06 15.60 2.22
C GLU A 470 10.66 16.17 2.43
N LEU A 471 10.21 17.07 1.56
CA LEU A 471 8.83 17.60 1.56
C LEU A 471 7.81 16.47 1.32
N LEU A 472 8.13 15.50 0.45
CA LEU A 472 7.19 14.46 0.05
C LEU A 472 7.44 13.09 0.71
N LYS A 473 8.32 13.01 1.72
CA LYS A 473 8.77 11.74 2.31
C LYS A 473 7.69 10.89 2.98
N PHE A 474 6.57 11.51 3.36
CA PHE A 474 5.42 10.80 3.93
C PHE A 474 4.41 10.39 2.84
N GLU A 475 4.51 10.93 1.63
CA GLU A 475 3.63 10.63 0.50
C GLU A 475 4.18 9.53 -0.41
N PHE A 476 5.50 9.49 -0.59
CA PHE A 476 6.16 8.53 -1.49
C PHE A 476 7.28 7.79 -0.77
N LEU A 477 7.52 6.58 -1.27
CA LEU A 477 8.60 5.72 -0.81
C LEU A 477 9.81 5.94 -1.68
N PHE A 478 10.81 6.63 -1.15
CA PHE A 478 12.05 6.92 -1.85
C PHE A 478 13.14 5.93 -1.50
N SER A 479 14.03 5.67 -2.46
CA SER A 479 15.29 4.98 -2.23
C SER A 479 16.14 5.72 -1.18
N ALA A 480 17.13 5.02 -0.62
CA ALA A 480 18.15 5.64 0.21
C ALA A 480 18.83 6.80 -0.52
N ARG A 481 19.27 7.83 0.20
CA ARG A 481 19.78 9.09 -0.37
C ARG A 481 20.81 8.88 -1.49
N ALA A 482 21.82 8.04 -1.26
CA ALA A 482 22.87 7.79 -2.26
C ALA A 482 22.34 7.11 -3.54
N GLN A 483 21.31 6.28 -3.43
CA GLN A 483 20.68 5.63 -4.58
C GLN A 483 19.75 6.59 -5.31
N PHE A 484 18.98 7.40 -4.56
CA PHE A 484 18.13 8.46 -5.12
C PHE A 484 18.93 9.49 -5.94
N GLU A 485 20.12 9.89 -5.48
CA GLU A 485 20.99 10.80 -6.24
C GLU A 485 21.42 10.22 -7.60
N LYS A 486 21.62 8.90 -7.69
CA LYS A 486 21.93 8.21 -8.96
C LYS A 486 20.70 8.16 -9.86
N GLU A 487 19.56 7.79 -9.29
CA GLU A 487 18.27 7.75 -9.99
C GLU A 487 17.93 9.12 -10.57
N LEU A 488 18.11 10.19 -9.79
CA LEU A 488 17.92 11.57 -10.24
C LEU A 488 18.81 11.90 -11.45
N ALA A 489 20.10 11.53 -11.41
CA ALA A 489 21.01 11.78 -12.53
C ALA A 489 20.58 11.01 -13.80
N ASP A 490 20.09 9.77 -13.65
CA ASP A 490 19.54 8.99 -14.76
C ASP A 490 18.28 9.66 -15.35
N GLU A 491 17.40 10.20 -14.52
CA GLU A 491 16.21 10.92 -14.97
C GLU A 491 16.56 12.20 -15.75
N VAL A 492 17.56 12.97 -15.28
CA VAL A 492 18.05 14.16 -16.00
C VAL A 492 18.63 13.78 -17.37
N ARG A 493 19.38 12.68 -17.47
CA ARG A 493 19.87 12.18 -18.78
C ARG A 493 18.73 11.80 -19.72
N LEU A 494 17.63 11.28 -19.20
CA LEU A 494 16.45 10.95 -20.01
C LEU A 494 15.60 12.17 -20.42
N ILE A 495 15.70 13.31 -19.73
CA ILE A 495 14.99 14.55 -20.10
C ILE A 495 15.56 15.11 -21.41
N GLY A 496 16.88 15.22 -21.49
CA GLY A 496 17.55 16.01 -22.52
C GLY A 496 18.65 15.29 -23.32
N ARG A 497 18.88 13.99 -23.10
CA ARG A 497 20.04 13.25 -23.62
C ARG A 497 21.37 13.95 -23.32
N VAL A 498 21.51 14.46 -22.09
CA VAL A 498 22.72 15.15 -21.63
C VAL A 498 23.88 14.15 -21.51
N GLU A 499 25.03 14.46 -22.12
CA GLU A 499 26.23 13.60 -22.09
C GLU A 499 26.87 13.50 -20.70
N ASP A 500 26.86 14.60 -19.94
CA ASP A 500 27.51 14.68 -18.64
C ASP A 500 26.71 15.55 -17.65
N THR A 501 26.04 14.90 -16.70
CA THR A 501 25.25 15.56 -15.64
C THR A 501 26.09 16.06 -14.48
N SER A 502 27.43 15.92 -14.53
CA SER A 502 28.34 16.37 -13.47
C SER A 502 28.92 17.76 -13.71
N LYS A 503 28.60 18.41 -14.83
CA LYS A 503 29.10 19.72 -15.21
C LYS A 503 28.02 20.79 -15.11
N ALA A 504 28.47 22.01 -14.79
CA ALA A 504 27.65 23.21 -14.89
C ALA A 504 27.18 23.44 -16.32
N ALA A 505 25.95 23.94 -16.47
CA ALA A 505 25.34 24.26 -17.75
C ALA A 505 24.70 25.65 -17.72
N ASN A 506 24.57 26.30 -18.88
CA ASN A 506 23.94 27.61 -18.95
C ASN A 506 22.43 27.48 -18.68
N ALA A 507 21.84 28.41 -17.92
CA ALA A 507 20.41 28.34 -17.56
C ALA A 507 19.49 28.27 -18.78
N ALA A 508 19.84 28.98 -19.86
CA ALA A 508 19.10 28.94 -21.13
C ALA A 508 19.13 27.56 -21.80
N ASP A 509 20.26 26.85 -21.72
CA ASP A 509 20.37 25.51 -22.29
C ASP A 509 19.51 24.52 -21.51
N VAL A 510 19.55 24.57 -20.16
CA VAL A 510 18.74 23.71 -19.29
C VAL A 510 17.24 24.00 -19.49
N ARG A 511 16.85 25.27 -19.62
CA ARG A 511 15.47 25.66 -19.96
C ARG A 511 15.06 25.08 -21.31
N GLY A 512 15.93 25.17 -22.31
CA GLY A 512 15.73 24.56 -23.62
C GLY A 512 15.60 23.02 -23.58
N LEU A 513 16.23 22.35 -22.61
CA LEU A 513 16.02 20.90 -22.39
C LEU A 513 14.59 20.62 -21.92
N LEU A 514 14.09 21.37 -20.92
CA LEU A 514 12.72 21.21 -20.44
C LEU A 514 11.68 21.53 -21.53
N GLU A 515 11.91 22.60 -22.30
CA GLU A 515 11.05 23.01 -23.42
C GLU A 515 11.00 21.99 -24.56
N LYS A 516 12.07 21.22 -24.79
CA LYS A 516 12.15 20.18 -25.83
C LYS A 516 11.84 18.76 -25.35
N ALA A 517 11.78 18.53 -24.04
CA ALA A 517 11.61 17.19 -23.46
C ALA A 517 10.26 16.58 -23.84
N ASP A 518 10.21 15.46 -24.56
CA ASP A 518 8.96 14.85 -25.06
C ASP A 518 7.91 14.48 -23.97
N LEU A 519 8.33 14.42 -22.70
CA LEU A 519 7.51 14.02 -21.57
C LEU A 519 7.82 14.89 -20.36
N LEU A 520 6.81 15.62 -19.88
CA LEU A 520 6.81 16.38 -18.63
C LEU A 520 5.66 15.90 -17.74
N LEU A 521 5.96 15.51 -16.50
CA LEU A 521 5.04 14.80 -15.60
C LEU A 521 4.83 15.48 -14.26
N ALA A 522 5.63 16.48 -13.88
CA ALA A 522 5.56 17.12 -12.57
C ALA A 522 4.14 17.57 -12.19
N HIS A 523 3.40 18.13 -13.15
CA HIS A 523 2.04 18.61 -12.94
C HIS A 523 0.97 17.51 -12.83
N LEU A 524 1.22 16.33 -13.39
CA LEU A 524 0.32 15.17 -13.28
C LEU A 524 0.59 14.33 -12.04
N VAL A 525 1.83 14.42 -11.52
CA VAL A 525 2.34 13.58 -10.45
C VAL A 525 2.38 14.33 -9.12
N LEU A 526 2.99 15.52 -9.05
CA LEU A 526 3.24 16.22 -7.78
C LEU A 526 2.11 17.18 -7.39
N ARG A 527 1.46 17.80 -8.39
CA ARG A 527 0.46 18.86 -8.17
C ARG A 527 -0.64 18.48 -7.18
N PRO A 528 -1.28 17.29 -7.26
CA PRO A 528 -2.35 16.95 -6.32
C PRO A 528 -1.89 16.91 -4.86
N PHE A 529 -0.67 16.44 -4.63
CA PHE A 529 -0.07 16.33 -3.30
C PHE A 529 0.37 17.70 -2.78
N LEU A 530 1.03 18.49 -3.61
CA LEU A 530 1.48 19.84 -3.24
C LEU A 530 0.31 20.79 -2.99
N ASP A 531 -0.77 20.71 -3.80
CA ASP A 531 -1.99 21.48 -3.56
C ASP A 531 -2.64 21.08 -2.21
N ALA A 532 -2.68 19.78 -1.89
CA ALA A 532 -3.21 19.30 -0.61
C ALA A 532 -2.37 19.81 0.59
N TYR A 533 -1.05 19.77 0.44
CA TYR A 533 -0.09 20.29 1.41
C TYR A 533 -0.22 21.79 1.57
N HIS A 534 -0.48 22.51 0.47
CA HIS A 534 -0.64 23.95 0.48
C HIS A 534 -1.86 24.38 1.29
N ILE A 535 -2.99 23.68 1.15
CA ILE A 535 -4.19 23.92 1.96
C ILE A 535 -3.85 23.76 3.45
N VAL A 536 -3.20 22.65 3.84
CA VAL A 536 -2.84 22.40 5.24
C VAL A 536 -1.86 23.43 5.78
N ALA A 537 -0.83 23.81 5.00
CA ALA A 537 0.16 24.77 5.40
C ALA A 537 -0.42 26.20 5.53
N ASP A 538 -1.29 26.60 4.60
CA ASP A 538 -2.02 27.86 4.65
C ASP A 538 -2.95 27.93 5.88
N ARG A 539 -3.65 26.84 6.21
CA ARG A 539 -4.46 26.74 7.43
C ARG A 539 -3.63 26.77 8.69
N LEU A 540 -2.49 26.07 8.73
CA LEU A 540 -1.57 26.13 9.86
C LEU A 540 -1.01 27.55 10.05
N ALA A 541 -0.63 28.24 8.97
CA ALA A 541 -0.11 29.60 9.03
C ALA A 541 -1.13 30.63 9.54
N ALA A 542 -2.43 30.35 9.37
CA ALA A 542 -3.53 31.14 9.91
C ALA A 542 -4.03 30.65 11.28
N PHE A 543 -3.43 29.59 11.84
CA PHE A 543 -3.87 28.99 13.09
C PHE A 543 -3.29 29.74 14.30
N ASP A 544 -4.16 30.41 15.05
CA ASP A 544 -3.80 31.24 16.21
C ASP A 544 -4.21 30.61 17.57
N ASP A 545 -4.86 29.45 17.58
CA ASP A 545 -5.40 28.84 18.81
C ASP A 545 -4.33 28.17 19.70
N GLU A 546 -4.57 28.20 21.02
CA GLU A 546 -3.69 27.60 22.05
C GLU A 546 -3.76 26.06 22.13
N SER A 547 -4.72 25.45 21.43
CA SER A 547 -4.92 24.00 21.41
C SER A 547 -5.27 23.51 20.02
N PHE A 548 -4.71 22.37 19.60
CA PHE A 548 -4.94 21.81 18.28
C PHE A 548 -5.82 20.56 18.33
N ASP A 549 -7.03 20.69 17.79
CA ASP A 549 -7.92 19.58 17.50
C ASP A 549 -7.72 19.13 16.05
N GLU A 550 -7.10 17.95 15.88
CA GLU A 550 -6.83 17.38 14.57
C GLU A 550 -8.10 17.13 13.75
N GLU A 551 -9.19 16.65 14.36
CA GLU A 551 -10.40 16.32 13.61
C GLU A 551 -11.09 17.59 13.11
N ALA A 552 -11.21 18.61 13.97
CA ALA A 552 -11.77 19.91 13.60
C ALA A 552 -10.92 20.61 12.53
N PHE A 553 -9.59 20.62 12.70
CA PHE A 553 -8.66 21.24 11.75
C PHE A 553 -8.73 20.59 10.36
N LEU A 554 -8.76 19.26 10.29
CA LEU A 554 -8.86 18.54 9.01
C LEU A 554 -10.23 18.74 8.35
N ALA A 555 -11.30 18.88 9.13
CA ALA A 555 -12.61 19.24 8.61
C ALA A 555 -12.62 20.66 7.99
N GLU A 556 -11.97 21.64 8.65
CA GLU A 556 -11.79 22.98 8.07
C GLU A 556 -11.01 22.92 6.75
N CYS A 557 -9.92 22.15 6.70
CA CYS A 557 -9.13 21.96 5.48
C CYS A 557 -9.97 21.41 4.31
N LEU A 558 -10.96 20.53 4.58
CA LEU A 558 -11.86 20.03 3.54
C LEU A 558 -12.79 21.12 3.00
N GLU A 559 -13.35 21.95 3.87
CA GLU A 559 -14.23 23.07 3.48
C GLU A 559 -13.45 24.12 2.68
N VAL A 560 -12.26 24.49 3.15
CA VAL A 560 -11.38 25.44 2.44
C VAL A 560 -10.86 24.85 1.14
N GLY A 561 -10.52 23.56 1.12
CA GLY A 561 -10.19 22.84 -0.10
C GLY A 561 -11.32 22.88 -1.11
N LYS A 562 -12.59 22.74 -0.67
CA LYS A 562 -13.75 22.87 -1.56
C LYS A 562 -13.91 24.29 -2.09
N GLN A 563 -13.66 25.31 -1.26
CA GLN A 563 -13.64 26.69 -1.72
C GLN A 563 -12.55 26.91 -2.78
N TRP A 564 -11.33 26.43 -2.57
CA TRP A 564 -10.21 26.57 -3.51
C TRP A 564 -10.48 25.81 -4.82
N GLU A 565 -11.15 24.65 -4.75
CA GLU A 565 -11.64 23.90 -5.92
C GLU A 565 -12.59 24.76 -6.76
N LEU A 566 -13.62 25.34 -6.14
CA LEU A 566 -14.61 26.17 -6.82
C LEU A 566 -14.00 27.46 -7.39
N GLN A 567 -12.97 28.00 -6.75
CA GLN A 567 -12.21 29.16 -7.22
C GLN A 567 -11.15 28.81 -8.28
N ARG A 568 -10.97 27.53 -8.61
CA ARG A 568 -9.88 27.03 -9.48
C ARG A 568 -8.48 27.41 -8.99
N ARG A 569 -8.29 27.51 -7.67
CA ARG A 569 -6.98 27.71 -7.02
C ARG A 569 -6.19 26.41 -6.90
N ILE A 570 -6.88 25.28 -6.88
CA ILE A 570 -6.28 23.94 -6.99
C ILE A 570 -6.59 23.34 -8.36
N ALA A 571 -5.70 22.46 -8.81
CA ALA A 571 -5.76 21.84 -10.14
C ALA A 571 -6.87 20.80 -10.28
N SER A 572 -7.07 20.04 -9.20
CA SER A 572 -7.82 18.80 -9.22
C SER A 572 -8.57 18.65 -7.92
N ALA A 573 -9.78 18.09 -8.01
CA ALA A 573 -10.54 17.68 -6.85
C ALA A 573 -9.81 16.58 -6.04
N GLU A 574 -8.80 15.92 -6.62
CA GLU A 574 -7.89 14.99 -5.94
C GLU A 574 -7.16 15.60 -4.75
N SER A 575 -6.78 16.88 -4.84
CA SER A 575 -6.03 17.56 -3.79
C SER A 575 -6.85 17.74 -2.50
N ARG A 576 -8.19 17.66 -2.59
CA ARG A 576 -9.10 17.71 -1.44
C ARG A 576 -9.28 16.33 -0.81
N SER A 577 -8.22 15.73 -0.28
CA SER A 577 -8.26 14.37 0.26
C SER A 577 -7.81 14.33 1.72
N MET A 578 -8.63 13.70 2.56
CA MET A 578 -8.34 13.50 3.99
C MET A 578 -7.07 12.69 4.22
N GLU A 579 -6.80 11.70 3.35
CA GLU A 579 -5.56 10.92 3.43
C GLU A 579 -4.32 11.78 3.12
N LEU A 580 -4.42 12.69 2.15
CA LEU A 580 -3.32 13.61 1.81
C LEU A 580 -3.13 14.67 2.90
N PHE A 581 -4.22 15.22 3.44
CA PHE A 581 -4.15 16.18 4.55
C PHE A 581 -3.51 15.58 5.81
N LYS A 582 -3.85 14.34 6.17
CA LYS A 582 -3.20 13.63 7.28
C LYS A 582 -1.70 13.45 7.07
N THR A 583 -1.30 13.24 5.82
CA THR A 583 0.10 13.04 5.45
C THR A 583 0.87 14.37 5.49
N ALA A 584 0.25 15.46 5.00
CA ALA A 584 0.75 16.83 5.16
C ALA A 584 0.90 17.22 6.64
N LEU A 585 -0.10 16.90 7.47
CA LEU A 585 -0.07 17.17 8.89
C LEU A 585 1.01 16.35 9.61
N ARG A 586 1.26 15.12 9.16
CA ARG A 586 2.38 14.30 9.66
C ARG A 586 3.73 14.94 9.34
N LEU A 587 3.90 15.54 8.16
CA LEU A 587 5.09 16.35 7.87
C LEU A 587 5.19 17.55 8.79
N ALA A 588 4.10 18.30 8.96
CA ALA A 588 4.06 19.48 9.81
C ALA A 588 4.44 19.13 11.26
N ARG A 589 3.92 18.02 11.80
CA ARG A 589 4.32 17.47 13.12
C ARG A 589 5.78 17.09 13.19
N HIS A 590 6.29 16.40 12.16
CA HIS A 590 7.73 16.08 12.07
C HIS A 590 8.60 17.35 12.07
N ARG A 591 8.11 18.46 11.51
CA ARG A 591 8.78 19.76 11.52
C ARG A 591 8.41 20.62 12.74
N GLU A 592 7.75 20.03 13.75
CA GLU A 592 7.35 20.67 15.01
C GLU A 592 6.43 21.89 14.83
N LEU A 593 5.65 21.93 13.74
CA LEU A 593 4.76 23.05 13.41
C LEU A 593 3.37 22.95 14.05
N VAL A 594 3.06 21.82 14.70
CA VAL A 594 1.71 21.54 15.24
C VAL A 594 1.71 21.60 16.76
N ASP A 595 2.56 20.82 17.43
CA ASP A 595 2.49 20.59 18.89
C ASP A 595 3.33 21.58 19.73
N GLY A 596 3.88 22.64 19.12
CA GLY A 596 4.89 23.54 19.69
C GLY A 596 4.43 24.93 20.14
N PHE A 597 3.21 25.09 20.66
CA PHE A 597 2.57 26.41 20.95
C PHE A 597 3.37 27.37 21.84
N SER A 598 4.33 26.87 22.62
CA SER A 598 5.15 27.69 23.52
C SER A 598 6.36 28.35 22.85
N ASP A 599 6.64 28.03 21.58
CA ASP A 599 7.80 28.57 20.86
C ASP A 599 7.41 29.86 20.10
N VAL A 600 8.11 30.95 20.41
CA VAL A 600 7.77 32.33 19.98
C VAL A 600 7.81 32.47 18.44
N ASP A 601 8.48 31.54 17.76
CA ASP A 601 8.73 31.57 16.32
C ASP A 601 7.82 30.64 15.49
N VAL A 602 6.90 29.89 16.13
CA VAL A 602 6.07 28.90 15.42
C VAL A 602 5.21 29.54 14.32
N ALA A 603 4.66 30.73 14.56
CA ALA A 603 3.86 31.43 13.56
C ALA A 603 4.68 31.82 12.32
N GLN A 604 5.94 32.21 12.50
CA GLN A 604 6.84 32.51 11.37
C GLN A 604 7.23 31.22 10.65
N ARG A 605 7.64 30.17 11.37
CA ARG A 605 7.97 28.87 10.77
C ARG A 605 6.80 28.26 9.97
N ARG A 606 5.56 28.44 10.44
CA ARG A 606 4.35 28.04 9.71
C ARG A 606 4.17 28.83 8.41
N ARG A 607 4.45 30.14 8.41
CA ARG A 607 4.44 30.97 7.19
C ARG A 607 5.53 30.55 6.22
N GLU A 608 6.77 30.34 6.70
CA GLU A 608 7.88 29.86 5.88
C GLU A 608 7.57 28.50 5.23
N PHE A 609 6.91 27.60 5.98
CA PHE A 609 6.45 26.32 5.46
C PHE A 609 5.37 26.49 4.37
N ALA A 610 4.42 27.40 4.55
CA ALA A 610 3.42 27.72 3.53
C ALA A 610 4.07 28.32 2.27
N ASP A 611 5.05 29.21 2.42
CA ASP A 611 5.77 29.83 1.30
C ASP A 611 6.64 28.84 0.52
N GLU A 612 7.29 27.89 1.21
CA GLU A 612 8.02 26.77 0.60
C GLU A 612 7.09 25.94 -0.31
N ILE A 613 5.92 25.54 0.21
CA ILE A 613 4.95 24.75 -0.54
C ILE A 613 4.35 25.56 -1.69
N ALA A 614 3.99 26.83 -1.47
CA ALA A 614 3.48 27.71 -2.51
C ALA A 614 4.49 27.87 -3.67
N THR A 615 5.78 27.93 -3.35
CA THR A 615 6.87 27.94 -4.35
C THR A 615 6.94 26.63 -5.14
N ALA A 616 6.85 25.48 -4.48
CA ALA A 616 6.80 24.19 -5.16
C ALA A 616 5.57 24.09 -6.10
N VAL A 617 4.39 24.52 -5.64
CA VAL A 617 3.16 24.57 -6.46
C VAL A 617 3.34 25.47 -7.68
N ARG A 618 3.93 26.66 -7.51
CA ARG A 618 4.22 27.59 -8.62
C ARG A 618 5.12 26.96 -9.68
N ARG A 619 6.22 26.31 -9.25
CA ARG A 619 7.16 25.62 -10.15
C ARG A 619 6.47 24.49 -10.93
N VAL A 620 5.65 23.70 -10.27
CA VAL A 620 4.86 22.64 -10.92
C VAL A 620 3.84 23.22 -11.92
N ASN A 621 3.21 24.36 -11.61
CA ASN A 621 2.32 25.05 -12.56
C ASN A 621 3.09 25.60 -13.77
N ALA A 622 4.32 26.08 -13.60
CA ALA A 622 5.16 26.53 -14.70
C ALA A 622 5.53 25.34 -15.63
N ILE A 623 5.83 24.17 -15.07
CA ILE A 623 6.03 22.94 -15.87
C ILE A 623 4.76 22.54 -16.61
N ALA A 624 3.58 22.68 -15.99
CA ALA A 624 2.30 22.45 -16.67
C ALA A 624 2.13 23.35 -17.90
N TRP A 625 2.52 24.62 -17.79
CA TRP A 625 2.46 25.56 -18.91
C TRP A 625 3.45 25.18 -20.04
N LEU A 626 4.66 24.76 -19.70
CA LEU A 626 5.63 24.21 -20.68
C LEU A 626 5.09 22.95 -21.37
N ALA A 627 4.36 22.10 -20.66
CA ALA A 627 3.74 20.92 -21.24
C ALA A 627 2.55 21.26 -22.16
N GLY A 628 1.74 22.25 -21.81
CA GLY A 628 0.53 22.64 -22.55
C GLY A 628 0.75 23.55 -23.76
N THR A 629 1.97 24.05 -23.97
CA THR A 629 2.34 24.90 -25.12
C THR A 629 2.74 24.10 -26.36
N ARG A 630 2.46 22.79 -26.38
CA ARG A 630 2.91 21.83 -27.39
C ARG A 630 1.79 21.20 -28.19
#